data_AF-A0A6I9PCV5-F1
#
_entry.id   AF-A0A6I9PCV5-F1
#
_cell.length_a   1.000
_cell.length_b   1.000
_cell.length_c   1.000
_cell.angle_alpha   90.00
_cell.angle_beta   90.00
_cell.angle_gamma   90.00
#
_symmetry.space_group_name_H-M   'P 1'
#
loop_
_entity.id
_entity.type
_entity.pdbx_description
1 polymer ?
#
loop_
_entity_poly.entity_id
_entity_poly.type
_entity_poly.pdbx_seq_one_letter_code
_entity_poly.pdbx_strand_id
1 'polypeptide(L)'
;MSHQAMNGFGGKVLTLENMNPNVRKVEYAVRGAIVQRAVQIEKELKEGVKKPFTEVIKANIGDAHAMGQKPITFFRQVRHLLSAF
;
A
#
# COMPACT_ATOMS: atom_id res chain seq x y z
N MET A 1 20.40 -20.33 37.54
CA MET A 1 20.47 -21.36 36.48
C MET A 1 19.47 -21.01 35.39
N SER A 2 20.02 -20.85 34.18
CA SER A 2 19.45 -20.58 32.85
C SER A 2 17.93 -20.38 32.70
N HIS A 3 17.54 -19.17 32.27
CA HIS A 3 16.36 -18.97 31.42
C HIS A 3 16.54 -19.79 30.14
N GLN A 4 15.79 -20.88 29.98
CA GLN A 4 15.68 -21.58 28.71
C GLN A 4 14.84 -20.73 27.76
N ALA A 5 15.46 -20.26 26.68
CA ALA A 5 14.77 -19.73 25.53
C ALA A 5 13.96 -20.86 24.89
N MET A 6 12.64 -20.78 25.00
CA MET A 6 11.72 -21.65 24.27
C MET A 6 11.80 -21.29 22.78
N ASN A 7 12.77 -21.86 22.07
CA ASN A 7 12.78 -21.91 20.61
C ASN A 7 11.64 -22.82 20.17
N GLY A 8 10.45 -22.25 20.03
CA GLY A 8 9.27 -22.92 19.50
C GLY A 8 9.50 -23.31 18.04
N PHE A 9 9.41 -24.61 17.77
CA PHE A 9 9.37 -25.21 16.44
C PHE A 9 8.12 -24.73 15.67
N GLY A 10 8.21 -23.57 15.02
CA GLY A 10 7.31 -23.21 13.92
C GLY A 10 7.96 -23.68 12.62
N GLY A 11 7.23 -24.43 11.78
CA GLY A 11 7.72 -24.85 10.46
C GLY A 11 8.29 -23.66 9.67
N LYS A 12 9.24 -23.91 8.76
CA LYS A 12 9.94 -22.87 7.96
C LYS A 12 9.02 -22.01 7.06
N VAL A 13 7.71 -22.24 7.10
CA VAL A 13 6.69 -21.53 6.31
C VAL A 13 6.01 -20.50 7.19
N LEU A 14 5.99 -19.24 6.73
CA LEU A 14 5.27 -18.15 7.39
C LEU A 14 3.76 -18.39 7.28
N THR A 15 3.06 -18.26 8.41
CA THR A 15 1.61 -18.39 8.54
C THR A 15 1.07 -17.21 9.36
N LEU A 16 -0.25 -16.99 9.38
CA LEU A 16 -0.83 -15.91 10.19
C LEU A 16 -0.66 -16.17 11.70
N GLU A 17 -0.57 -17.44 12.08
CA GLU A 17 -0.45 -17.93 13.45
C GLU A 17 0.96 -17.71 14.00
N ASN A 18 2.00 -17.92 13.17
CA ASN A 18 3.40 -17.76 13.56
C ASN A 18 3.99 -16.37 13.27
N MET A 19 3.22 -15.49 12.64
CA MET A 19 3.62 -14.10 12.41
C MET A 19 3.72 -13.31 13.73
N ASN A 20 4.67 -12.36 13.78
CA ASN A 20 4.81 -11.45 14.92
C ASN A 20 3.44 -10.80 15.28
N PRO A 21 2.94 -10.99 16.51
CA PRO A 21 1.64 -10.47 16.92
C PRO A 21 1.51 -8.94 16.77
N ASN A 22 2.61 -8.19 16.87
CA ASN A 22 2.59 -6.73 16.70
C ASN A 22 2.34 -6.33 15.25
N VAL A 23 2.81 -7.12 14.28
CA VAL A 23 2.52 -6.91 12.85
C VAL A 23 1.08 -7.28 12.53
N ARG A 24 0.54 -8.32 13.18
CA ARG A 24 -0.88 -8.69 12.99
C ARG A 24 -1.85 -7.65 13.55
N LYS A 25 -1.45 -6.93 14.61
CA LYS A 25 -2.28 -5.92 15.28
C LYS A 25 -2.13 -4.51 14.72
N VAL A 26 -1.07 -4.22 13.98
CA VAL A 26 -0.86 -2.86 13.46
C VAL A 26 -1.85 -2.56 12.35
N GLU A 27 -2.50 -1.40 12.45
CA GLU A 27 -3.44 -0.92 11.44
C GLU A 27 -2.89 0.31 10.73
N TYR A 28 -2.96 0.31 9.41
CA TYR A 28 -2.60 1.46 8.59
C TYR A 28 -3.81 1.95 7.79
N ALA A 29 -4.62 2.76 8.46
CA ALA A 29 -5.95 3.18 7.97
C ALA A 29 -5.90 3.89 6.60
N VAL A 30 -4.81 4.62 6.30
CA VAL A 30 -4.62 5.34 5.02
C VAL A 30 -4.61 4.39 3.81
N ARG A 31 -4.29 3.11 4.01
CA ARG A 31 -4.38 2.05 3.00
C ARG A 31 -5.24 0.86 3.47
N GLY A 32 -6.23 1.13 4.31
CA GLY A 32 -7.13 0.13 4.88
C GLY A 32 -8.30 -0.26 3.97
N ALA A 33 -9.39 -0.74 4.60
CA ALA A 33 -10.55 -1.32 3.93
C ALA A 33 -11.22 -0.39 2.90
N ILE A 34 -11.27 0.92 3.16
CA ILE A 34 -11.86 1.90 2.24
C ILE A 34 -11.12 1.91 0.90
N VAL A 35 -9.79 1.88 0.93
CA VAL A 35 -8.96 1.87 -0.28
C VAL A 35 -9.11 0.54 -1.02
N GLN A 36 -9.20 -0.58 -0.30
CA GLN A 36 -9.45 -1.88 -0.89
C GLN A 36 -10.80 -1.90 -1.62
N ARG A 37 -11.85 -1.35 -1.00
CA ARG A 37 -13.17 -1.23 -1.65
C ARG A 37 -13.13 -0.29 -2.85
N ALA A 38 -12.41 0.82 -2.77
CA ALA A 38 -12.21 1.74 -3.88
C ALA A 38 -11.58 1.03 -5.10
N VAL A 39 -10.57 0.19 -4.90
CA VAL A 39 -9.95 -0.62 -5.96
C VAL A 39 -10.91 -1.65 -6.56
N GLN A 40 -11.76 -2.29 -5.75
CA GLN A 40 -12.79 -3.18 -6.26
C GLN A 40 -13.80 -2.42 -7.13
N ILE A 41 -14.24 -1.24 -6.70
CA ILE A 41 -15.16 -0.39 -7.47
C ILE A 41 -14.51 0.05 -8.79
N GLU A 42 -13.23 0.42 -8.80
CA GLU A 42 -12.51 0.71 -10.04
C GLU A 42 -12.52 -0.47 -11.02
N LYS A 43 -12.40 -1.70 -10.50
CA LYS A 43 -12.50 -2.92 -11.32
C LYS A 43 -13.92 -3.13 -11.84
N GLU A 44 -14.93 -3.00 -10.99
CA GLU A 44 -16.35 -3.10 -11.37
C GLU A 44 -16.70 -2.09 -12.48
N LEU A 45 -16.25 -0.84 -12.37
CA LEU A 45 -16.45 0.20 -13.38
C LEU A 45 -15.79 -0.16 -14.72
N LYS A 46 -14.57 -0.72 -14.70
CA LYS A 46 -13.87 -1.20 -15.90
C LYS A 46 -14.58 -2.38 -16.57
N GLU A 47 -15.27 -3.22 -15.79
CA GLU A 47 -16.09 -4.32 -16.27
C GLU A 47 -17.48 -3.87 -16.76
N GLY A 48 -17.79 -2.58 -16.69
CA GLY A 48 -19.03 -1.99 -17.18
C GLY A 48 -20.20 -2.04 -16.19
N VAL A 49 -19.95 -2.34 -14.91
CA VAL A 49 -20.99 -2.31 -13.87
C VAL A 49 -21.47 -0.86 -13.69
N LYS A 50 -22.78 -0.65 -13.87
CA LYS A 50 -23.38 0.68 -13.67
C LYS A 50 -23.35 1.08 -12.19
N LYS A 51 -22.83 2.29 -11.93
CA LYS A 51 -22.80 2.97 -10.63
C LYS A 51 -23.28 4.42 -10.83
N PRO A 52 -23.68 5.14 -9.76
CA PRO A 52 -24.08 6.55 -9.87
C PRO A 52 -22.90 7.52 -10.15
N PHE A 53 -21.72 7.00 -10.51
CA PHE A 53 -20.50 7.73 -10.83
C PHE A 53 -19.70 6.91 -11.85
N THR A 54 -18.81 7.57 -12.60
CA THR A 54 -18.04 6.96 -13.69
C THR A 54 -16.60 6.62 -13.30
N GLU A 55 -16.10 7.17 -12.20
CA GLU A 55 -14.73 6.99 -11.76
C GLU A 55 -14.60 7.06 -10.24
N VAL A 56 -13.43 6.67 -9.73
CA VAL A 56 -13.07 6.73 -8.31
C VAL A 56 -11.91 7.72 -8.17
N ILE A 57 -12.10 8.75 -7.34
CA ILE A 57 -11.06 9.74 -7.02
C ILE A 57 -10.39 9.37 -5.69
N LYS A 58 -9.08 9.12 -5.71
CA LYS A 58 -8.29 8.71 -4.53
C LYS A 58 -7.80 9.92 -3.74
N ALA A 59 -8.69 10.53 -2.95
CA ALA A 59 -8.36 11.65 -2.07
C ALA A 59 -7.86 11.24 -0.66
N ASN A 60 -7.52 9.97 -0.47
CA ASN A 60 -7.11 9.41 0.82
C ASN A 60 -5.61 9.56 1.14
N ILE A 61 -4.78 9.83 0.13
CA ILE A 61 -3.33 10.05 0.27
C ILE A 61 -3.00 11.40 -0.34
N GLY A 62 -2.11 12.16 0.31
CA GLY A 62 -1.55 13.41 -0.20
C GLY A 62 -0.55 13.21 -1.35
N ASP A 63 -0.93 12.49 -2.40
CA ASP A 63 -0.13 12.31 -3.61
C ASP A 63 -0.53 13.39 -4.63
N ALA A 64 0.13 14.55 -4.54
CA ALA A 64 -0.15 15.68 -5.42
C ALA A 64 0.07 15.34 -6.91
N HIS A 65 1.03 14.47 -7.22
CA HIS A 65 1.31 14.08 -8.61
C HIS A 65 0.19 13.21 -9.18
N ALA A 66 -0.35 12.27 -8.39
CA ALA A 66 -1.52 11.50 -8.78
C ALA A 66 -2.76 12.40 -9.01
N MET A 67 -2.83 13.54 -8.33
CA MET A 67 -3.87 14.56 -8.49
C MET A 67 -3.57 15.60 -9.59
N GLY A 68 -2.55 15.37 -10.43
CA GLY A 68 -2.26 16.20 -11.61
C GLY A 68 -1.24 17.31 -11.40
N GLN A 69 -0.59 17.41 -10.23
CA GLN A 69 0.53 18.33 -10.06
C GLN A 69 1.67 17.94 -11.00
N LYS A 70 2.08 18.87 -11.86
CA LYS A 70 3.22 18.67 -12.76
C LYS A 70 4.52 18.63 -11.95
N PRO A 71 5.44 17.69 -12.23
CA PRO A 71 6.76 17.68 -11.60
C PRO A 71 7.53 18.97 -11.91
N ILE A 72 8.34 19.43 -10.96
CA ILE A 72 9.21 20.59 -11.14
C ILE A 72 10.37 20.21 -12.08
N THR A 73 10.53 20.95 -13.18
CA THR A 73 11.49 20.65 -14.26
C THR A 73 12.93 20.55 -13.76
N PHE A 74 13.37 21.51 -12.94
CA PHE A 74 14.76 21.56 -12.45
C PHE A 74 15.15 20.28 -11.70
N PHE A 75 14.33 19.82 -10.74
CA PHE A 75 14.62 18.60 -9.99
C PHE A 75 14.60 17.35 -10.87
N ARG A 76 13.76 17.32 -11.91
CA ARG A 76 13.73 16.21 -12.88
C ARG A 76 15.00 16.17 -13.72
N GLN A 77 15.51 17.32 -14.16
CA GLN A 77 16.76 17.45 -14.92
C GLN A 77 17.96 17.04 -14.08
N VAL A 78 18.09 17.56 -12.86
CA VAL A 78 19.21 17.22 -11.95
C VAL A 78 19.21 15.73 -11.61
N ARG A 79 18.05 15.16 -11.27
CA ARG A 79 17.94 13.70 -11.03
C ARG A 79 18.41 12.90 -12.24
N HIS A 80 18.04 13.32 -13.45
CA HIS A 80 18.42 12.62 -14.67
C HIS A 80 19.93 12.60 -14.88
N LEU A 81 20.61 13.73 -14.64
CA LEU A 81 22.07 13.82 -14.71
C LEU A 81 22.76 12.92 -13.68
N LEU A 82 22.21 12.83 -12.46
CA LEU A 82 22.77 12.00 -11.38
C LEU A 82 22.51 10.50 -11.56
N SER A 83 21.41 10.12 -12.22
CA SER A 83 21.04 8.71 -12.44
C SER A 83 21.63 8.11 -13.73
N ALA A 84 22.40 8.87 -14.50
CA ALA A 84 22.91 8.47 -15.81
C ALA A 84 24.26 7.71 -15.75
N PHE A 85 24.61 7.14 -14.61
CA PHE A 85 25.79 6.27 -14.42
C PHE A 85 25.39 4.97 -13.73
#